data_AF-A0A3D4T199-F1
#
_entry.id   AF-A0A3D4T199-F1
#
_cell.length_a   1.000
_cell.length_b   1.000
_cell.length_c   1.000
_cell.angle_alpha   90.00
_cell.angle_beta   90.00
_cell.angle_gamma   90.00
#
_symmetry.space_group_name_H-M   'P 1'
#
loop_
_entity.id
_entity.type
_entity.pdbx_description
1 polymer ?
#
loop_
_entity_poly.entity_id
_entity_poly.type
_entity_poly.pdbx_seq_one_letter_code
_entity_poly.pdbx_strand_id
1 'polypeptide(L)'
;MEISREAQEKLAAALGGTATAAGDKAAGGTGDTAGTDDTVRTRIARIIEGSTGIDADEITDDADLSDDLHISSVSLIEIAIHIEDELHVRVEEEDIYSAHSLADLVSFVEKAQSGGK
;
A
#
# COMPACT_ATOMS: atom_id res chain seq x y z
N MET A 1 -9.39 -26.18 56.09
CA MET A 1 -9.06 -24.74 56.26
C MET A 1 -8.81 -24.19 54.86
N GLU A 2 -9.91 -24.11 54.11
CA GLU A 2 -9.98 -23.59 52.75
C GLU A 2 -10.39 -22.13 52.87
N ILE A 3 -9.42 -21.21 52.79
CA ILE A 3 -9.68 -19.78 52.72
C ILE A 3 -8.59 -19.17 51.85
N SER A 4 -8.73 -19.26 50.53
CA SER A 4 -7.87 -18.47 49.60
C SER A 4 -8.45 -18.23 48.21
N ARG A 5 -9.58 -18.84 47.81
CA ARG A 5 -10.15 -18.59 46.47
C ARG A 5 -11.23 -17.51 46.43
N GLU A 6 -11.98 -17.32 47.52
CA GLU A 6 -13.12 -16.37 47.52
C GLU A 6 -12.71 -14.89 47.65
N ALA A 7 -11.45 -14.59 47.99
CA ALA A 7 -10.94 -13.21 48.01
C ALA A 7 -10.48 -12.72 46.63
N GLN A 8 -10.22 -13.61 45.67
CA GLN A 8 -9.75 -13.20 44.33
C GLN A 8 -10.89 -12.74 43.41
N GLU A 9 -12.14 -13.16 43.63
CA GLU A 9 -13.24 -12.88 42.69
C GLU A 9 -13.97 -11.55 42.92
N LYS A 10 -13.73 -10.83 44.02
CA LYS A 10 -14.42 -9.55 44.31
C LYS A 10 -13.70 -8.27 43.88
N LEU A 11 -12.54 -8.34 43.23
CA LEU A 11 -11.82 -7.14 42.78
C LEU A 11 -12.11 -6.77 41.31
N ALA A 12 -12.60 -7.70 40.48
CA ALA A 12 -12.75 -7.46 39.04
C ALA A 12 -14.02 -6.66 38.64
N ALA A 13 -14.95 -6.42 39.56
CA ALA A 13 -16.29 -5.92 39.21
C ALA A 13 -16.52 -4.41 39.41
N ALA A 14 -15.53 -3.63 39.88
CA ALA A 14 -15.80 -2.27 40.37
C ALA A 14 -15.08 -1.10 39.68
N LEU A 15 -14.28 -1.31 38.62
CA LEU A 15 -13.69 -0.17 37.89
C LEU A 15 -13.86 -0.35 36.39
N GLY A 16 -15.06 0.00 35.92
CA GLY A 16 -15.27 0.34 34.53
C GLY A 16 -14.49 1.61 34.15
N GLY A 17 -13.85 1.53 32.99
CA GLY A 17 -13.76 2.61 32.01
C GLY A 17 -12.75 3.72 32.24
N THR A 18 -11.65 3.68 31.50
CA THR A 18 -11.20 4.82 30.68
C THR A 18 -10.54 4.31 29.41
N ALA A 19 -11.10 4.72 28.28
CA ALA A 19 -10.51 4.54 26.95
C ALA A 19 -9.18 5.30 26.84
N THR A 20 -8.19 4.69 26.21
CA THR A 20 -7.25 5.42 25.37
C THR A 20 -6.78 4.49 24.25
N ALA A 21 -6.96 4.98 23.03
CA ALA A 21 -6.54 4.36 21.79
C ALA A 21 -5.10 4.77 21.45
N ALA A 22 -4.56 4.10 20.43
CA ALA A 22 -3.29 4.35 19.72
C ALA A 22 -2.05 3.71 20.36
N GLY A 23 -1.33 2.80 19.70
CA GLY A 23 -1.48 2.29 18.35
C GLY A 23 -0.65 1.03 18.22
N ASP A 24 -1.31 -0.04 17.80
CA ASP A 24 -0.66 -1.21 17.23
C ASP A 24 -0.36 -0.88 15.76
N LYS A 25 0.93 -0.90 15.40
CA LYS A 25 1.34 -1.38 14.07
C LYS A 25 2.63 -2.16 14.25
N ALA A 26 2.46 -3.39 14.72
CA ALA A 26 3.32 -4.48 14.30
C ALA A 26 2.76 -5.05 12.99
N ALA A 27 3.43 -4.79 11.87
CA ALA A 27 3.33 -5.58 10.65
C ALA A 27 4.72 -5.54 9.99
N GLY A 28 5.52 -6.62 9.90
CA GLY A 28 5.14 -8.03 9.91
C GLY A 28 4.52 -8.38 8.57
N GLY A 29 5.35 -8.55 7.54
CA GLY A 29 4.92 -8.85 6.18
C GLY A 29 6.02 -9.51 5.34
N THR A 30 6.62 -10.58 5.87
CA THR A 30 7.26 -11.60 5.02
C THR A 30 6.15 -12.50 4.51
N GLY A 31 5.81 -12.34 3.23
CA GLY A 31 4.85 -13.17 2.50
C GLY A 31 5.41 -13.52 1.13
N ASP A 32 6.14 -14.63 1.07
CA ASP A 32 6.48 -15.34 -0.15
C ASP A 32 5.24 -16.12 -0.63
N THR A 33 4.95 -16.01 -1.93
CA THR A 33 4.07 -16.87 -2.75
C THR A 33 2.54 -16.72 -2.63
N ALA A 34 1.97 -15.76 -3.37
CA ALA A 34 0.74 -15.92 -4.20
C ALA A 34 0.33 -14.58 -4.85
N GLY A 35 0.48 -14.45 -6.18
CA GLY A 35 -0.05 -13.34 -6.99
C GLY A 35 1.03 -12.33 -7.44
N THR A 36 1.59 -12.54 -8.63
CA THR A 36 2.54 -11.60 -9.24
C THR A 36 1.89 -10.23 -9.49
N ASP A 37 0.65 -10.20 -9.98
CA ASP A 37 -0.11 -8.97 -10.23
C ASP A 37 -0.34 -8.12 -8.98
N ASP A 38 -0.79 -8.73 -7.87
CA ASP A 38 -1.08 -7.98 -6.64
C ASP A 38 0.19 -7.38 -6.03
N THR A 39 1.34 -8.04 -6.25
CA THR A 39 2.63 -7.56 -5.77
C THR A 39 3.10 -6.33 -6.56
N VAL A 40 2.94 -6.33 -7.89
CA VAL A 40 3.31 -5.19 -8.75
C VAL A 40 2.41 -3.99 -8.44
N ARG A 41 1.10 -4.20 -8.40
CA ARG A 41 0.12 -3.16 -8.02
C ARG A 41 0.42 -2.56 -6.66
N THR A 42 0.63 -3.40 -5.64
CA THR A 42 0.94 -2.94 -4.28
C THR A 42 2.23 -2.11 -4.23
N ARG A 43 3.26 -2.52 -4.99
CA ARG A 43 4.51 -1.76 -5.08
C ARG A 43 4.31 -0.39 -5.73
N ILE A 44 3.60 -0.35 -6.87
CA ILE A 44 3.32 0.90 -7.58
C ILE A 44 2.49 1.83 -6.70
N ALA A 45 1.43 1.33 -6.06
CA ALA A 45 0.58 2.13 -5.19
C ALA A 45 1.37 2.73 -4.00
N ARG A 46 2.30 1.96 -3.42
CA ARG A 46 3.20 2.44 -2.36
C ARG A 46 4.19 3.50 -2.83
N ILE A 47 4.66 3.40 -4.08
CA ILE A 47 5.52 4.42 -4.68
C ILE A 47 4.74 5.71 -4.87
N ILE A 48 3.51 5.60 -5.39
CA ILE A 48 2.62 6.75 -5.56
C ILE A 48 2.35 7.40 -4.20
N GLU A 49 2.01 6.62 -3.17
CA GLU A 49 1.85 7.11 -1.79
C GLU A 49 3.08 7.91 -1.31
N GLY A 50 4.29 7.40 -1.55
CA GLY A 50 5.52 8.09 -1.18
C GLY A 50 5.74 9.42 -1.92
N SER A 51 5.32 9.51 -3.18
CA SER A 51 5.50 10.70 -4.03
C SER A 51 4.36 11.72 -3.89
N THR A 52 3.13 11.28 -3.70
CA THR A 52 1.92 12.12 -3.69
C THR A 52 1.37 12.36 -2.28
N GLY A 53 1.69 11.47 -1.34
CA GLY A 53 1.13 11.47 0.01
C GLY A 53 -0.29 10.93 0.11
N ILE A 54 -0.82 10.34 -0.97
CA ILE A 54 -2.16 9.72 -1.02
C ILE A 54 -2.02 8.25 -0.62
N ASP A 55 -2.80 7.80 0.36
CA ASP A 55 -2.77 6.40 0.80
C ASP A 55 -3.02 5.45 -0.37
N ALA A 56 -2.18 4.41 -0.49
CA ALA A 56 -2.28 3.38 -1.53
C ALA A 56 -3.65 2.66 -1.56
N ASP A 57 -4.41 2.72 -0.47
CA ASP A 57 -5.77 2.16 -0.34
C ASP A 57 -6.85 3.11 -0.90
N GLU A 58 -6.59 4.43 -0.96
CA GLU A 58 -7.49 5.41 -1.58
C GLU A 58 -7.31 5.48 -3.11
N ILE A 59 -6.16 5.01 -3.62
CA ILE A 59 -5.88 4.94 -5.05
C ILE A 59 -6.62 3.73 -5.64
N THR A 60 -7.68 3.99 -6.40
CA THR A 60 -8.41 2.93 -7.10
C THR A 60 -7.80 2.64 -8.47
N ASP A 61 -8.07 1.44 -9.00
CA ASP A 61 -7.52 0.98 -10.28
C ASP A 61 -8.06 1.78 -11.47
N ASP A 62 -9.29 2.30 -11.35
CA ASP A 62 -10.00 3.08 -12.36
C ASP A 62 -9.84 4.60 -12.16
N ALA A 63 -9.25 5.04 -11.04
CA ALA A 63 -9.03 6.47 -10.78
C ALA A 63 -7.99 7.06 -11.72
N ASP A 64 -8.29 8.24 -12.25
CA ASP A 64 -7.34 9.00 -13.06
C ASP A 64 -6.32 9.69 -12.16
N LEU A 65 -5.05 9.34 -12.33
CA LEU A 65 -3.93 9.88 -11.59
C LEU A 65 -3.81 11.39 -11.80
N SER A 66 -4.07 11.90 -13.01
CA SER A 66 -3.98 13.33 -13.33
C SER A 66 -5.25 14.11 -13.01
N ASP A 67 -6.43 13.57 -13.34
CA ASP A 67 -7.71 14.31 -13.24
C ASP A 67 -8.36 14.16 -11.86
N ASP A 68 -8.38 12.95 -11.28
CA ASP A 68 -9.05 12.65 -10.01
C ASP A 68 -8.11 12.83 -8.82
N LEU A 69 -6.91 12.23 -8.89
CA LEU A 69 -5.89 12.32 -7.85
C LEU A 69 -5.01 13.58 -7.97
N HIS A 70 -5.19 14.35 -9.04
CA HIS A 70 -4.48 15.62 -9.30
C HIS A 70 -2.95 15.52 -9.25
N ILE A 71 -2.41 14.37 -9.65
CA ILE A 71 -0.98 14.09 -9.69
C ILE A 71 -0.38 14.86 -10.86
N SER A 72 0.63 15.68 -10.55
CA SER A 72 1.34 16.45 -11.56
C SER A 72 2.17 15.54 -12.46
N SER A 73 2.33 15.90 -13.73
CA SER A 73 3.19 15.17 -14.68
C SER A 73 4.64 15.05 -14.22
N VAL A 74 5.16 16.02 -13.46
CA VAL A 74 6.48 15.91 -12.79
C VAL A 74 6.49 14.75 -11.79
N SER A 75 5.44 14.61 -10.98
CA SER A 75 5.32 13.52 -10.01
C SER A 75 5.14 12.17 -10.69
N LEU A 76 4.42 12.10 -11.83
CA LEU A 76 4.32 10.87 -12.63
C LEU A 76 5.69 10.38 -13.12
N ILE A 77 6.58 11.30 -13.53
CA ILE A 77 7.96 10.97 -13.92
C ILE A 77 8.75 10.45 -12.71
N GLU A 78 8.62 11.08 -11.54
CA GLU A 78 9.27 10.61 -10.31
C GLU A 78 8.79 9.21 -9.91
N ILE A 79 7.48 8.98 -9.93
CA ILE A 79 6.85 7.68 -9.69
C ILE A 79 7.41 6.64 -10.66
N ALA A 80 7.49 6.96 -11.95
CA ALA A 80 8.05 6.06 -12.97
C ALA A 80 9.49 5.67 -12.66
N ILE A 81 10.36 6.63 -12.32
CA ILE A 81 11.77 6.35 -11.95
C ILE A 81 11.84 5.40 -10.75
N HIS A 82 11.01 5.62 -9.72
CA HIS A 82 10.95 4.74 -8.56
C HIS A 82 10.45 3.34 -8.92
N ILE A 83 9.48 3.22 -9.83
CA ILE A 83 8.98 1.93 -10.33
C ILE A 83 10.09 1.18 -11.09
N GLU A 84 10.80 1.87 -11.98
CA GLU A 84 11.92 1.28 -12.73
C GLU A 84 13.04 0.79 -11.81
N ASP A 85 13.35 1.54 -10.75
CA ASP A 85 14.37 1.16 -9.75
C ASP A 85 13.92 -0.04 -8.90
N GLU A 86 12.68 -0.01 -8.38
CA GLU A 86 12.15 -1.05 -7.48
C GLU A 86 11.79 -2.37 -8.20
N LEU A 87 11.39 -2.30 -9.47
CA LEU A 87 10.98 -3.46 -10.26
C LEU A 87 12.03 -3.85 -11.31
N HIS A 88 13.12 -3.10 -11.43
CA HIS A 88 14.18 -3.32 -12.43
C HIS A 88 13.65 -3.46 -13.86
N VAL A 89 12.64 -2.67 -14.19
CA VAL A 89 11.95 -2.65 -15.48
C VAL A 89 12.31 -1.39 -16.25
N ARG A 90 12.12 -1.40 -17.58
CA ARG A 90 12.17 -0.18 -18.41
C ARG A 90 10.77 0.16 -18.87
N VAL A 91 10.32 1.36 -18.52
CA VAL A 91 9.03 1.91 -18.99
C VAL A 91 9.35 3.10 -19.88
N GLU A 92 8.74 3.16 -21.07
CA GLU A 92 8.97 4.31 -21.95
C GLU A 92 8.22 5.53 -21.43
N GLU A 93 8.79 6.72 -21.62
CA GLU A 93 8.12 7.97 -21.21
C GLU A 93 6.72 8.09 -21.83
N GLU A 94 6.52 7.63 -23.08
CA GLU A 94 5.21 7.63 -23.75
C GLU A 94 4.16 6.80 -23.01
N ASP A 95 4.54 5.64 -22.45
CA ASP A 95 3.64 4.80 -21.66
C ASP A 95 3.26 5.52 -20.36
N ILE A 96 4.22 6.21 -19.70
CA ILE A 96 3.95 7.00 -18.48
C ILE A 96 3.03 8.19 -18.77
N TYR A 97 3.23 8.91 -19.88
CA TYR A 97 2.36 10.02 -20.26
C TYR A 97 0.98 9.55 -20.73
N SER A 98 0.88 8.31 -21.23
CA SER A 98 -0.39 7.68 -21.60
C SER A 98 -1.06 6.96 -20.42
N ALA A 99 -0.36 6.79 -19.30
CA ALA A 99 -0.91 6.18 -18.09
C ALA A 99 -1.80 7.18 -17.37
N HIS A 100 -3.11 6.98 -17.56
CA HIS A 100 -4.13 7.75 -16.90
C HIS A 100 -4.51 7.13 -15.56
N SER A 101 -4.51 5.80 -15.47
CA SER A 101 -4.93 5.08 -14.27
C SER A 101 -3.81 4.26 -13.62
N LEU A 102 -4.01 3.84 -12.36
CA LEU A 102 -3.13 2.87 -11.71
C LEU A 102 -3.12 1.54 -12.49
N ALA A 103 -4.26 1.10 -13.03
CA ALA A 103 -4.34 -0.12 -13.83
C ALA A 103 -3.48 -0.05 -15.10
N ASP A 104 -3.43 1.11 -15.76
CA ASP A 104 -2.56 1.32 -16.93
C ASP A 104 -1.09 1.18 -16.55
N LEU A 105 -0.65 1.86 -15.48
CA LEU A 105 0.71 1.79 -14.96
C LEU A 105 1.13 0.36 -14.61
N VAL A 106 0.27 -0.39 -13.91
CA VAL A 106 0.50 -1.81 -13.61
C VAL A 106 0.65 -2.60 -14.91
N SER A 107 -0.26 -2.40 -15.86
CA SER A 107 -0.25 -3.11 -17.14
C SER A 107 1.02 -2.84 -17.95
N PHE A 108 1.50 -1.58 -17.99
CA PHE A 108 2.74 -1.21 -18.68
C PHE A 108 3.96 -1.89 -18.06
N VAL A 109 4.04 -1.88 -16.73
CA VAL A 109 5.10 -2.52 -15.98
C VAL A 109 5.09 -4.04 -16.16
N GLU A 110 3.94 -4.69 -16.09
CA GLU A 110 3.83 -6.14 -16.30
C GLU A 110 4.18 -6.55 -17.73
N LYS A 111 3.76 -5.75 -18.71
CA LYS A 111 4.14 -5.93 -20.12
C LYS A 111 5.65 -5.79 -20.29
N ALA A 112 6.27 -4.80 -19.65
CA ALA A 112 7.71 -4.59 -19.72
C ALA A 112 8.50 -5.69 -18.98
N GLN A 113 7.97 -6.25 -17.88
CA GLN A 113 8.58 -7.40 -17.20
C GLN A 113 8.45 -8.71 -18.00
N SER A 114 7.31 -8.96 -18.65
CA SER A 114 7.12 -10.17 -19.48
C SER A 114 7.77 -10.07 -20.87
N GLY A 115 8.01 -8.85 -21.34
CA GLY A 115 8.58 -8.52 -22.64
C GLY A 115 10.11 -8.59 -22.74
N GLY A 116 10.80 -8.99 -21.66
CA GLY A 116 12.25 -9.16 -21.63
C GLY A 116 12.74 -10.33 -22.50
N LYS A 117 12.86 -10.10 -23.80
CA LYS A 117 13.66 -10.90 -24.73
C LYS A 117 14.69 -10.06 -25.46
#